data_AF-A0A2D4HQC4-F1
#
_entry.id   AF-A0A2D4HQC4-F1
#
_cell.length_a   1.000
_cell.length_b   1.000
_cell.length_c   1.000
_cell.angle_alpha   90.00
_cell.angle_beta   90.00
_cell.angle_gamma   90.00
#
_symmetry.space_group_name_H-M   'P 1'
#
loop_
_entity.id
_entity.type
_entity.pdbx_description
1 polymer ?
#
loop_
_entity_poly.entity_id
_entity_poly.type
_entity_poly.pdbx_seq_one_letter_code
_entity_poly.pdbx_strand_id
1 'polypeptide(L)'
;GDVDPEWVENLNSVLDDNKLLTLPNGERLSLPPNVRIMFEVQDLKYATLATVSRCGMVWFSEDVLSTDMIFNNFLARLRSIPLDEGEEEAQRRRKGKEDESEETASPMLQIQRDAATIMQPYFTSNGLVTKALEHAFKLEHIMDLTRLRCLGSLFSMLHQACRNVAQYNANHPDFPMQIDQLERYIQRYLVYAILWSFSGDSRLKMRAELGEYIRRITTVPLPSAPNIPIIDYEVKTILF
;
A
#
# COMPACT_ATOMS: atom_id res chain seq x y z
N GLY A 1 7.99 13.94 11.53
CA GLY A 1 8.09 15.27 10.87
C GLY A 1 9.54 15.70 10.92
N ASP A 2 9.96 16.55 9.99
CA ASP A 2 11.40 16.86 9.81
C ASP A 2 12.01 17.58 11.00
N VAL A 3 13.26 17.24 11.30
CA VAL A 3 14.05 17.83 12.37
C VAL A 3 14.84 19.00 11.80
N ASP A 4 14.43 20.20 12.20
CA ASP A 4 15.06 21.47 11.87
C ASP A 4 15.77 22.01 13.12
N PRO A 5 17.01 22.50 13.00
CA PRO A 5 17.70 23.21 14.08
C PRO A 5 16.83 24.19 14.85
N GLU A 6 15.97 24.96 14.19
CA GLU A 6 15.23 26.09 14.80
C GLU A 6 14.29 25.65 15.93
N TRP A 7 13.48 24.61 15.71
CA TRP A 7 12.54 24.16 16.73
C TRP A 7 13.18 23.19 17.73
N VAL A 8 14.21 22.46 17.31
CA VAL A 8 14.85 21.44 18.15
C VAL A 8 15.76 22.07 19.20
N GLU A 9 16.34 23.24 18.91
CA GLU A 9 17.11 23.99 19.91
C GLU A 9 16.30 24.32 21.17
N ASN A 10 15.01 24.66 20.99
CA ASN A 10 14.10 24.91 22.11
C ASN A 10 13.86 23.66 22.96
N LEU A 11 14.03 22.46 22.39
CA LEU A 11 13.87 21.18 23.09
C LEU A 11 15.15 20.66 23.72
N ASN A 12 16.33 21.22 23.41
CA ASN A 12 17.59 20.74 23.98
C ASN A 12 17.56 20.71 25.51
N SER A 13 16.94 21.71 26.16
CA SER A 13 16.78 21.78 27.62
C SER A 13 15.86 20.70 28.22
N VAL A 14 14.90 20.21 27.43
CA VAL A 14 13.99 19.11 27.81
C VAL A 14 14.65 17.76 27.62
N LEU A 15 15.48 17.63 26.58
CA LEU A 15 16.16 16.39 26.20
C LEU A 15 17.42 16.14 27.04
N ASP A 16 17.97 17.17 27.66
CA ASP A 16 19.06 17.06 28.62
C ASP A 16 18.59 16.56 30.00
N ASP A 17 19.53 16.31 30.91
CA ASP A 17 19.26 15.86 32.29
C ASP A 17 18.34 16.81 33.08
N ASN A 18 18.27 18.08 32.64
CA ASN A 18 17.41 19.10 33.23
C ASN A 18 15.92 18.80 33.09
N LYS A 19 15.48 18.10 32.04
CA LYS A 19 14.07 17.73 31.79
C LYS A 19 13.09 18.89 31.96
N LEU A 20 13.46 20.09 31.51
CA LEU A 20 12.70 21.33 31.69
C LEU A 20 12.45 22.01 30.35
N LEU A 21 11.18 22.19 29.99
CA LEU A 21 10.78 22.97 28.82
C LEU A 21 10.62 24.42 29.24
N THR A 22 11.42 25.30 28.64
CA THR A 22 11.32 26.74 28.88
C THR A 22 10.58 27.39 27.73
N LEU A 23 9.42 27.95 28.01
CA LEU A 23 8.61 28.68 27.04
C LEU A 23 9.12 30.15 26.93
N PRO A 24 8.90 30.84 25.79
CA PRO A 24 9.34 32.24 25.61
C PRO A 24 8.77 33.23 26.62
N ASN A 25 7.63 32.90 27.25
CA ASN A 25 7.01 33.68 28.33
C ASN A 25 7.75 33.51 29.69
N GLY A 26 8.79 32.68 29.75
CA GLY A 26 9.57 32.38 30.95
C GLY A 26 9.00 31.24 31.81
N GLU A 27 7.89 30.63 31.42
CA GLU A 27 7.30 29.49 32.11
C GLU A 27 8.18 28.25 31.93
N ARG A 28 8.35 27.50 33.02
CA ARG A 28 9.19 26.30 33.06
C ARG A 28 8.34 25.09 33.40
N LEU A 29 8.23 24.17 32.45
CA LEU A 29 7.47 22.94 32.59
C LEU A 29 8.43 21.77 32.77
N SER A 30 8.37 21.11 33.92
CA SER A 30 9.16 19.90 34.19
C SER A 30 8.52 18.69 33.54
N LEU A 31 9.31 17.84 32.89
CA LEU A 31 8.85 16.61 32.26
C LEU A 31 8.72 15.49 33.31
N PRO A 32 7.50 14.99 33.59
CA PRO A 32 7.30 13.95 34.59
C PRO A 32 7.83 12.59 34.09
N PRO A 33 8.16 11.65 34.99
CA PRO A 33 8.86 10.42 34.64
C PRO A 33 8.06 9.46 33.75
N ASN A 34 6.75 9.66 33.61
CA ASN A 34 5.84 8.90 32.74
C ASN A 34 5.79 9.43 31.29
N VAL A 35 6.38 10.58 30.99
CA VAL A 35 6.38 11.16 29.64
C VAL A 35 7.66 10.76 28.90
N ARG A 36 7.52 10.45 27.62
CA ARG A 36 8.63 10.19 26.69
C ARG A 36 8.40 11.00 25.43
N ILE A 37 9.49 11.57 24.91
CA ILE A 37 9.48 12.30 23.64
C ILE A 37 10.17 11.41 22.62
N MET A 38 9.51 11.18 21.49
CA MET A 38 10.02 10.37 20.39
C MET A 38 9.92 11.16 19.10
N PHE A 39 10.89 10.96 18.22
CA PHE A 39 10.94 11.60 16.90
C PHE A 39 10.93 10.51 15.82
N GLU A 40 9.96 10.61 14.91
CA GLU A 40 9.94 9.84 13.66
C GLU A 40 10.37 10.77 12.52
N VAL A 41 11.54 10.50 11.96
CA VAL A 41 12.21 11.33 10.95
C VAL A 41 12.69 10.46 9.79
N GLN A 42 12.66 11.03 8.57
CA GLN A 42 13.20 10.34 7.39
C GLN A 42 14.73 10.42 7.36
N ASP A 43 15.30 11.60 7.62
CA ASP A 43 16.74 11.80 7.73
C ASP A 43 17.09 12.89 8.75
N LEU A 44 18.39 12.98 9.07
CA LEU A 44 18.95 13.93 10.02
C LEU A 44 19.93 14.89 9.35
N LYS A 45 19.80 15.14 8.02
CA LYS A 45 20.78 15.96 7.27
C LYS A 45 20.95 17.37 7.82
N TYR A 46 19.89 17.93 8.40
CA TYR A 46 19.87 19.27 8.98
C TYR A 46 20.04 19.26 10.49
N ALA A 47 20.10 18.10 11.14
CA ALA A 47 20.23 18.02 12.59
C ALA A 47 21.66 18.33 13.05
N THR A 48 21.78 19.08 14.15
CA THR A 48 23.09 19.36 14.75
C THR A 48 23.56 18.20 15.64
N LEU A 49 24.88 18.04 15.79
CA LEU A 49 25.46 17.04 16.71
C LEU A 49 24.98 17.21 18.16
N ALA A 50 24.69 18.45 18.58
CA ALA A 50 24.21 18.76 19.92
C ALA A 50 22.80 18.22 20.18
N THR A 51 21.95 18.19 19.16
CA THR A 51 20.62 17.59 19.22
C THR A 51 20.71 16.07 19.31
N VAL A 52 21.49 15.46 18.41
CA VAL A 52 21.56 14.01 18.27
C VAL A 52 22.23 13.36 19.49
N SER A 53 23.20 14.03 20.13
CA SER A 53 23.91 13.49 21.30
C SER A 53 23.03 13.28 22.54
N ARG A 54 21.87 13.94 22.62
CA ARG A 54 20.93 13.86 23.74
C ARG A 54 19.80 12.84 23.53
N CYS A 55 19.74 12.22 22.36
CA CYS A 55 18.68 11.28 21.99
C CYS A 55 19.22 9.85 21.85
N GLY A 56 18.44 8.87 22.31
CA GLY A 56 18.66 7.47 21.94
C GLY A 56 18.26 7.25 20.49
N MET A 57 19.18 6.69 19.69
CA MET A 57 18.94 6.48 18.26
C MET A 57 18.59 5.02 17.95
N VAL A 58 17.46 4.83 17.25
CA VAL A 58 17.06 3.53 16.68
C VAL A 58 17.00 3.70 15.17
N TRP A 59 17.87 2.99 14.46
CA TRP A 59 17.95 3.06 13.00
C TRP A 59 17.02 2.04 12.35
N PHE A 60 16.02 2.51 11.61
CA PHE A 60 15.14 1.68 10.80
C PHE A 60 15.65 1.65 9.36
N SER A 61 16.41 0.59 9.01
CA SER A 61 16.81 0.36 7.62
C SER A 61 15.59 0.02 6.76
N GLU A 62 15.63 0.42 5.50
CA GLU A 62 14.64 0.04 4.48
C GLU A 62 14.49 -1.48 4.29
N ASP A 63 15.52 -2.25 4.62
CA ASP A 63 15.53 -3.71 4.53
C ASP A 63 14.79 -4.39 5.69
N VAL A 64 14.52 -3.67 6.78
CA VAL A 64 13.71 -4.18 7.91
C VAL A 64 12.29 -4.52 7.43
N LEU A 65 11.78 -3.74 6.46
CA LEU A 65 10.49 -3.98 5.84
C LEU A 65 10.69 -4.59 4.45
N SER A 66 10.68 -5.92 4.41
CA SER A 66 10.77 -6.65 3.13
C SER A 66 9.48 -6.50 2.33
N THR A 67 9.60 -6.57 1.00
CA THR A 67 8.45 -6.49 0.09
C THR A 67 7.43 -7.60 0.37
N ASP A 68 7.88 -8.80 0.75
CA ASP A 68 7.01 -9.91 1.14
C ASP A 68 6.19 -9.61 2.41
N MET A 69 6.77 -8.91 3.39
CA MET A 69 6.02 -8.49 4.58
C MET A 69 4.90 -7.51 4.21
N ILE A 70 5.17 -6.59 3.28
CA ILE A 70 4.16 -5.64 2.79
C ILE A 70 3.04 -6.38 2.05
N PHE A 71 3.39 -7.35 1.20
CA PHE A 71 2.42 -8.16 0.48
C PHE A 71 1.55 -9.02 1.39
N ASN A 72 2.16 -9.71 2.35
CA ASN A 72 1.44 -10.52 3.32
C ASN A 72 0.51 -9.66 4.16
N ASN A 73 0.94 -8.47 4.57
CA ASN A 73 0.08 -7.51 5.26
C ASN A 73 -1.11 -7.09 4.38
N PHE A 74 -0.87 -6.71 3.13
CA PHE A 74 -1.92 -6.33 2.18
C PHE A 74 -2.95 -7.45 1.98
N LEU A 75 -2.50 -8.68 1.69
CA LEU A 75 -3.39 -9.83 1.50
C LEU A 75 -4.14 -10.18 2.79
N ALA A 76 -3.50 -10.08 3.96
CA ALA A 76 -4.16 -10.30 5.24
C ALA A 76 -5.26 -9.26 5.50
N ARG A 77 -4.98 -7.98 5.24
CA ARG A 77 -5.97 -6.90 5.35
C ARG A 77 -7.12 -7.09 4.36
N LEU A 78 -6.82 -7.42 3.11
CA LEU A 78 -7.83 -7.68 2.09
C LEU A 78 -8.77 -8.81 2.51
N ARG A 79 -8.29 -9.86 3.20
CA ARG A 79 -9.12 -10.99 3.66
C ARG A 79 -9.95 -10.74 4.92
N SER A 80 -9.65 -9.68 5.67
CA SER A 80 -10.16 -9.49 7.04
C SER A 80 -10.89 -8.17 7.27
N ILE A 81 -10.54 -7.12 6.52
CA ILE A 81 -11.13 -5.79 6.64
C ILE A 81 -11.99 -5.54 5.38
N PRO A 82 -13.33 -5.51 5.50
CA PRO A 82 -14.22 -5.22 4.39
C PRO A 82 -14.02 -3.78 3.90
N LEU A 83 -14.10 -3.56 2.58
CA LEU A 83 -13.86 -2.23 1.99
C LEU A 83 -15.08 -1.29 2.00
N ASP A 84 -16.22 -1.75 2.50
CA ASP A 84 -17.44 -0.97 2.64
C ASP A 84 -17.44 -0.24 3.99
N GLU A 85 -17.48 1.09 3.95
CA GLU A 85 -17.43 1.95 5.15
C GLU A 85 -18.63 1.71 6.08
N GLY A 86 -19.79 1.31 5.53
CA GLY A 86 -20.95 0.92 6.33
C GLY A 86 -20.75 -0.38 7.12
N GLU A 87 -19.84 -1.25 6.67
CA GLU A 87 -19.53 -2.52 7.33
C GLU A 87 -18.41 -2.39 8.36
N GLU A 88 -17.46 -1.45 8.22
CA GLU A 88 -16.42 -1.20 9.24
C GLU A 88 -17.01 -0.77 10.59
N GLU A 89 -18.03 0.11 10.59
CA GLU A 89 -18.76 0.48 11.81
C GLU A 89 -19.54 -0.70 12.38
N ALA A 90 -20.18 -1.51 11.52
CA ALA A 90 -20.92 -2.70 11.93
C ALA A 90 -20.00 -3.78 12.52
N GLN A 91 -18.80 -3.96 11.96
CA GLN A 91 -17.79 -4.91 12.43
C GLN A 91 -17.14 -4.44 13.73
N ARG A 92 -16.85 -3.14 13.90
CA ARG A 92 -16.44 -2.57 15.20
C ARG A 92 -17.50 -2.78 16.28
N ARG A 93 -18.80 -2.68 15.93
CA ARG A 93 -19.91 -2.99 16.84
C ARG A 93 -20.05 -4.49 17.14
N ARG A 94 -19.82 -5.37 16.15
CA ARG A 94 -19.87 -6.84 16.32
C ARG A 94 -18.71 -7.38 17.16
N LYS A 95 -17.51 -6.80 17.06
CA LYS A 95 -16.34 -7.19 17.87
C LYS A 95 -16.52 -6.96 19.38
N GLY A 96 -17.57 -6.25 19.81
CA GLY A 96 -17.97 -6.10 21.21
C GLY A 96 -19.02 -7.10 21.71
N LYS A 97 -19.53 -7.99 20.85
CA LYS A 97 -20.43 -9.09 21.23
C LYS A 97 -19.80 -10.41 20.77
N GLU A 98 -19.13 -11.07 21.71
CA GLU A 98 -18.79 -12.49 21.59
C GLU A 98 -20.09 -13.29 21.50
N ASP A 99 -20.50 -13.68 20.29
CA ASP A 99 -21.44 -14.78 20.11
C ASP A 99 -20.95 -15.65 18.94
N GLU A 100 -20.69 -16.92 19.27
CA GLU A 100 -20.27 -18.02 18.39
C GLU A 100 -21.43 -18.46 17.46
N SER A 101 -21.88 -17.57 16.59
CA SER A 101 -22.72 -17.96 15.45
C SER A 101 -21.87 -17.89 14.18
N GLU A 102 -21.79 -19.00 13.44
CA GLU A 102 -21.06 -19.14 12.16
C GLU A 102 -21.10 -17.82 11.36
N GLU A 103 -19.99 -17.07 11.36
CA GLU A 103 -19.87 -15.80 10.65
C GLU A 103 -19.93 -16.07 9.14
N THR A 104 -21.14 -16.07 8.58
CA THR A 104 -21.30 -15.96 7.13
C THR A 104 -20.71 -14.62 6.71
N ALA A 105 -19.54 -14.68 6.06
CA ALA A 105 -18.84 -13.50 5.57
C ALA A 105 -19.76 -12.65 4.69
N SER A 106 -19.63 -11.32 4.76
CA SER A 106 -20.39 -10.44 3.86
C SER A 106 -20.06 -10.77 2.40
N PRO A 107 -20.98 -10.53 1.45
CA PRO A 107 -20.70 -10.77 0.03
C PRO A 107 -19.44 -10.04 -0.46
N MET A 108 -19.19 -8.83 0.06
CA MET A 108 -17.99 -8.06 -0.23
C MET A 108 -16.73 -8.73 0.33
N LEU A 109 -16.77 -9.17 1.60
CA LEU A 109 -15.65 -9.87 2.21
C LEU A 109 -15.34 -11.20 1.51
N GLN A 110 -16.36 -11.90 1.00
CA GLN A 110 -16.17 -13.11 0.20
C GLN A 110 -15.46 -12.80 -1.12
N ILE A 111 -15.90 -11.78 -1.86
CA ILE A 111 -15.21 -11.31 -3.08
C ILE A 111 -13.74 -10.98 -2.79
N GLN A 112 -13.47 -10.30 -1.67
CA GLN A 112 -12.11 -9.95 -1.28
C GLN A 112 -11.25 -11.19 -0.97
N ARG A 113 -11.81 -12.20 -0.29
CA ARG A 113 -11.11 -13.46 0.01
C ARG A 113 -10.79 -14.25 -1.25
N ASP A 114 -11.74 -14.31 -2.19
CA ASP A 114 -11.55 -15.00 -3.47
C ASP A 114 -10.50 -14.27 -4.31
N ALA A 115 -10.60 -12.95 -4.44
CA ALA A 115 -9.59 -12.13 -5.11
C ALA A 115 -8.20 -12.26 -4.47
N ALA A 116 -8.11 -12.26 -3.14
CA ALA A 116 -6.85 -12.44 -2.42
C ALA A 116 -6.25 -13.83 -2.67
N THR A 117 -7.07 -14.86 -2.88
CA THR A 117 -6.61 -16.22 -3.21
C THR A 117 -6.06 -16.28 -4.63
N ILE A 118 -6.77 -15.69 -5.59
CA ILE A 118 -6.34 -15.58 -6.99
C ILE A 118 -5.02 -14.80 -7.11
N MET A 119 -4.87 -13.72 -6.35
CA MET A 119 -3.70 -12.84 -6.44
C MET A 119 -2.46 -13.35 -5.71
N GLN A 120 -2.63 -14.18 -4.67
CA GLN A 120 -1.52 -14.62 -3.80
C GLN A 120 -0.28 -15.15 -4.55
N PRO A 121 -0.39 -15.96 -5.61
CA PRO A 121 0.78 -16.46 -6.34
C PRO A 121 1.65 -15.36 -6.96
N TYR A 122 1.06 -14.21 -7.31
CA TYR A 122 1.77 -13.09 -7.93
C TYR A 122 2.51 -12.21 -6.90
N PHE A 123 2.12 -12.30 -5.63
CA PHE A 123 2.64 -11.55 -4.48
C PHE A 123 3.66 -12.36 -3.69
N THR A 124 4.73 -12.80 -4.36
CA THR A 124 5.86 -13.52 -3.76
C THR A 124 7.17 -12.86 -4.15
N SER A 125 8.28 -13.17 -3.48
CA SER A 125 9.59 -12.55 -3.74
C SER A 125 10.02 -12.68 -5.21
N ASN A 126 9.64 -13.78 -5.88
CA ASN A 126 9.91 -14.02 -7.31
C ASN A 126 8.67 -13.92 -8.20
N GLY A 127 7.57 -13.40 -7.65
CA GLY A 127 6.29 -13.22 -8.32
C GLY A 127 6.33 -12.09 -9.35
N LEU A 128 5.22 -11.98 -10.10
CA LEU A 128 5.07 -10.96 -11.13
C LEU A 128 5.24 -9.54 -10.58
N VAL A 129 4.67 -9.26 -9.40
CA VAL A 129 4.65 -7.91 -8.81
C VAL A 129 6.07 -7.47 -8.44
N THR A 130 6.86 -8.33 -7.78
CA THR A 130 8.25 -8.00 -7.40
C THR A 130 9.13 -7.80 -8.62
N LYS A 131 9.06 -8.72 -9.60
CA LYS A 131 9.83 -8.61 -10.85
C LYS A 131 9.48 -7.37 -11.67
N ALA A 132 8.21 -6.96 -11.67
CA ALA A 132 7.78 -5.73 -12.32
C ALA A 132 8.28 -4.49 -11.56
N LEU A 133 8.24 -4.52 -10.22
CA LEU A 133 8.71 -3.43 -9.37
C LEU A 133 10.22 -3.20 -9.55
N GLU A 134 11.02 -4.26 -9.49
CA GLU A 134 12.47 -4.21 -9.72
C GLU A 134 12.84 -3.66 -11.10
N HIS A 135 12.03 -3.97 -12.12
CA HIS A 135 12.25 -3.40 -13.45
C HIS A 135 11.82 -1.93 -13.52
N ALA A 136 10.71 -1.57 -12.87
CA ALA A 136 10.23 -0.19 -12.82
C ALA A 136 11.26 0.77 -12.22
N PHE A 137 12.00 0.36 -11.17
CA PHE A 137 13.10 1.15 -10.61
C PHE A 137 14.22 1.52 -11.60
N LYS A 138 14.31 0.83 -12.75
CA LYS A 138 15.31 1.08 -13.79
C LYS A 138 14.80 2.07 -14.85
N LEU A 139 13.52 2.42 -14.84
CA LEU A 139 12.91 3.32 -15.80
C LEU A 139 13.04 4.78 -15.33
N GLU A 140 12.92 5.72 -16.26
CA GLU A 140 12.90 7.14 -15.94
C GLU A 140 11.49 7.57 -15.49
N HIS A 141 11.41 8.16 -14.31
CA HIS A 141 10.19 8.70 -13.70
C HIS A 141 10.31 10.21 -13.54
N ILE A 142 9.17 10.92 -13.57
CA ILE A 142 9.16 12.37 -13.29
C ILE A 142 9.49 12.63 -11.82
N MET A 143 9.01 11.77 -10.92
CA MET A 143 9.22 11.87 -9.47
C MET A 143 10.04 10.68 -8.98
N ASP A 144 10.83 10.86 -7.93
CA ASP A 144 11.61 9.77 -7.31
C ASP A 144 10.74 8.57 -6.96
N LEU A 145 11.11 7.41 -7.50
CA LEU A 145 10.33 6.19 -7.33
C LEU A 145 10.64 5.54 -5.98
N THR A 146 9.60 5.29 -5.19
CA THR A 146 9.70 4.57 -3.93
C THR A 146 8.78 3.35 -3.95
N ARG A 147 9.18 2.28 -3.25
CA ARG A 147 8.41 1.02 -3.16
C ARG A 147 6.99 1.29 -2.68
N LEU A 148 6.84 2.09 -1.62
CA LEU A 148 5.55 2.39 -1.01
C LEU A 148 4.61 3.20 -1.93
N ARG A 149 5.14 4.12 -2.76
CA ARG A 149 4.33 4.88 -3.73
C ARG A 149 3.71 3.97 -4.79
N CYS A 150 4.52 3.09 -5.35
CA CYS A 150 4.09 2.12 -6.37
C CYS A 150 3.12 1.10 -5.78
N LEU A 151 3.46 0.50 -4.63
CA LEU A 151 2.62 -0.48 -3.97
C LEU A 151 1.33 0.11 -3.42
N GLY A 152 1.36 1.32 -2.86
CA GLY A 152 0.16 2.03 -2.40
C GLY A 152 -0.82 2.30 -3.53
N SER A 153 -0.32 2.75 -4.69
CA SER A 153 -1.12 2.91 -5.90
C SER A 153 -1.69 1.57 -6.39
N LEU A 154 -0.86 0.52 -6.45
CA LEU A 154 -1.28 -0.83 -6.83
C LEU A 154 -2.41 -1.35 -5.92
N PHE A 155 -2.22 -1.30 -4.61
CA PHE A 155 -3.20 -1.76 -3.62
C PHE A 155 -4.52 -1.00 -3.72
N SER A 156 -4.46 0.32 -3.96
CA SER A 156 -5.65 1.15 -4.16
C SER A 156 -6.44 0.70 -5.40
N MET A 157 -5.75 0.41 -6.50
CA MET A 157 -6.38 -0.11 -7.71
C MET A 157 -6.97 -1.52 -7.48
N LEU A 158 -6.30 -2.39 -6.73
CA LEU A 158 -6.81 -3.74 -6.42
C LEU A 158 -8.03 -3.70 -5.49
N HIS A 159 -8.08 -2.76 -4.54
CA HIS A 159 -9.28 -2.47 -3.78
C HIS A 159 -10.43 -2.02 -4.69
N GLN A 160 -10.14 -1.14 -5.66
CA GLN A 160 -11.13 -0.74 -6.66
C GLN A 160 -11.61 -1.91 -7.52
N ALA A 161 -10.73 -2.87 -7.85
CA ALA A 161 -11.13 -4.09 -8.57
C ALA A 161 -12.20 -4.88 -7.80
N CYS A 162 -12.04 -5.03 -6.48
CA CYS A 162 -13.03 -5.70 -5.63
C CYS A 162 -14.36 -4.94 -5.60
N ARG A 163 -14.31 -3.60 -5.51
CA ARG A 163 -15.50 -2.73 -5.59
C ARG A 163 -16.22 -2.85 -6.92
N ASN A 164 -15.48 -2.92 -8.04
CA ASN A 164 -16.05 -3.10 -9.37
C ASN A 164 -16.80 -4.44 -9.49
N VAL A 165 -16.25 -5.52 -8.91
CA VAL A 165 -16.91 -6.84 -8.87
C VAL A 165 -18.16 -6.80 -8.00
N ALA A 166 -18.10 -6.16 -6.83
CA ALA A 166 -19.26 -5.99 -5.96
C ALA A 166 -20.37 -5.20 -6.65
N GLN A 167 -20.03 -4.10 -7.33
CA GLN A 167 -20.97 -3.33 -8.13
C GLN A 167 -21.54 -4.14 -9.30
N TYR A 168 -20.72 -4.95 -9.97
CA TYR A 168 -21.20 -5.86 -11.02
C TYR A 168 -22.24 -6.85 -10.49
N ASN A 169 -21.97 -7.49 -9.35
CA ASN A 169 -22.89 -8.42 -8.71
C ASN A 169 -24.19 -7.74 -8.25
N ALA A 170 -24.10 -6.52 -7.72
CA ALA A 170 -25.28 -5.73 -7.35
C ALA A 170 -26.18 -5.41 -8.55
N ASN A 171 -25.57 -5.17 -9.73
CA ASN A 171 -26.30 -4.92 -10.98
C ASN A 171 -26.84 -6.19 -11.65
N HIS A 172 -26.35 -7.38 -11.28
CA HIS A 172 -26.72 -8.68 -11.86
C HIS A 172 -27.06 -9.70 -10.75
N PRO A 173 -28.12 -9.49 -9.96
CA PRO A 173 -28.45 -10.37 -8.83
C PRO A 173 -28.79 -11.81 -9.28
N ASP A 174 -29.38 -11.96 -10.46
CA ASP A 174 -29.73 -13.28 -11.03
C ASP A 174 -28.51 -14.03 -11.59
N PHE A 175 -27.44 -13.30 -11.95
CA PHE A 175 -26.24 -13.83 -12.59
C PHE A 175 -24.98 -13.17 -12.00
N PRO A 176 -24.66 -13.46 -10.72
CA PRO A 176 -23.43 -12.93 -10.11
C PRO A 176 -22.19 -13.47 -10.83
N MET A 177 -21.08 -12.74 -10.70
CA MET A 177 -19.81 -13.12 -11.31
C MET A 177 -19.36 -14.49 -10.82
N GLN A 178 -19.14 -15.41 -11.75
CA GLN A 178 -18.63 -16.74 -11.44
C GLN A 178 -17.14 -16.71 -11.13
N ILE A 179 -16.64 -17.72 -10.40
CA ILE A 179 -15.24 -17.76 -9.96
C ILE A 179 -14.24 -17.78 -11.13
N ASP A 180 -14.57 -18.46 -12.24
CA ASP A 180 -13.74 -18.48 -13.46
C ASP A 180 -13.68 -17.10 -14.14
N GLN A 181 -14.78 -16.35 -14.09
CA GLN A 181 -14.82 -14.98 -14.61
C GLN A 181 -14.02 -14.04 -13.71
N LEU A 182 -14.17 -14.20 -12.39
CA LEU A 182 -13.42 -13.45 -11.39
C LEU A 182 -11.92 -13.67 -11.54
N GLU A 183 -11.48 -14.93 -11.72
CA GLU A 183 -10.07 -15.26 -11.93
C GLU A 183 -9.50 -14.53 -13.15
N ARG A 184 -10.16 -14.65 -14.30
CA ARG A 184 -9.72 -13.98 -15.55
C ARG A 184 -9.72 -12.46 -15.42
N TYR A 185 -10.73 -11.89 -14.75
CA TYR A 185 -10.83 -10.46 -14.53
C TYR A 185 -9.71 -9.96 -13.62
N ILE A 186 -9.55 -10.56 -12.43
CA ILE A 186 -8.56 -10.14 -11.43
C ILE A 186 -7.13 -10.30 -11.96
N GLN A 187 -6.81 -11.39 -12.67
CA GLN A 187 -5.49 -11.58 -13.26
C GLN A 187 -5.14 -10.48 -14.29
N ARG A 188 -6.09 -10.13 -15.16
CA ARG A 188 -5.89 -9.06 -16.16
C ARG A 188 -5.87 -7.68 -15.50
N TYR A 189 -6.74 -7.44 -14.53
CA TYR A 189 -6.80 -6.19 -13.79
C TYR A 189 -5.52 -5.98 -12.97
N LEU A 190 -4.94 -7.03 -12.40
CA LEU A 190 -3.66 -6.97 -11.71
C LEU A 190 -2.55 -6.50 -12.66
N VAL A 191 -2.45 -7.05 -13.87
CA VAL A 191 -1.48 -6.59 -14.87
C VAL A 191 -1.68 -5.12 -15.22
N TYR A 192 -2.93 -4.73 -15.47
CA TYR A 192 -3.28 -3.34 -15.73
C TYR A 192 -2.88 -2.42 -14.56
N ALA A 193 -3.19 -2.82 -13.33
CA ALA A 193 -2.88 -2.06 -12.13
C ALA A 193 -1.37 -1.93 -11.89
N ILE A 194 -0.59 -2.99 -12.12
CA ILE A 194 0.88 -2.93 -12.04
C ILE A 194 1.42 -1.89 -13.04
N LEU A 195 0.96 -1.94 -14.29
CA LEU A 195 1.45 -1.05 -15.34
C LEU A 195 1.18 0.43 -14.99
N TRP A 196 -0.04 0.74 -14.55
CA TRP A 196 -0.42 2.11 -14.17
C TRP A 196 0.21 2.58 -12.87
N SER A 197 0.33 1.72 -11.86
CA SER A 197 0.92 2.09 -10.57
C SER A 197 2.44 2.25 -10.63
N PHE A 198 3.12 1.49 -11.49
CA PHE A 198 4.57 1.47 -11.55
C PHE A 198 5.14 2.42 -12.60
N SER A 199 4.36 2.79 -13.63
CA SER A 199 4.80 3.71 -14.69
C SER A 199 3.88 4.91 -14.92
N GLY A 200 2.90 5.14 -14.02
CA GLY A 200 1.93 6.23 -14.14
C GLY A 200 2.53 7.65 -14.16
N ASP A 201 3.74 7.81 -13.63
CA ASP A 201 4.52 9.06 -13.67
C ASP A 201 5.71 9.01 -14.65
N SER A 202 5.84 7.93 -15.44
CA SER A 202 6.84 7.82 -16.50
C SER A 202 6.34 8.41 -17.82
N ARG A 203 7.26 8.68 -18.75
CA ARG A 203 6.93 9.05 -20.14
C ARG A 203 6.28 7.89 -20.89
N LEU A 204 5.48 8.17 -21.92
CA LEU A 204 4.74 7.18 -22.71
C LEU A 204 5.63 6.02 -23.23
N LYS A 205 6.84 6.34 -23.70
CA LYS A 205 7.82 5.35 -24.16
C LYS A 205 8.22 4.34 -23.07
N MET A 206 8.46 4.84 -21.85
CA MET A 206 8.85 3.99 -20.71
C MET A 206 7.68 3.12 -20.22
N ARG A 207 6.44 3.64 -20.31
CA ARG A 207 5.24 2.84 -20.02
C ARG A 207 5.08 1.69 -21.02
N ALA A 208 5.30 1.96 -22.31
CA ALA A 208 5.26 0.93 -23.34
C ALA A 208 6.37 -0.13 -23.12
N GLU A 209 7.57 0.29 -22.71
CA GLU A 209 8.67 -0.60 -22.34
C GLU A 209 8.30 -1.51 -21.15
N LEU A 210 7.73 -0.94 -20.07
CA LEU A 210 7.25 -1.74 -18.94
C LEU A 210 6.15 -2.71 -19.35
N GLY A 211 5.23 -2.28 -20.22
CA GLY A 211 4.17 -3.13 -20.77
C GLY A 211 4.74 -4.33 -21.52
N GLU A 212 5.75 -4.12 -22.36
CA GLU A 212 6.41 -5.20 -23.10
C GLU A 212 7.22 -6.13 -22.17
N TYR A 213 7.88 -5.56 -21.17
CA TYR A 213 8.54 -6.35 -20.13
C TYR A 213 7.54 -7.27 -19.42
N ILE A 214 6.40 -6.75 -18.97
CA ILE A 214 5.34 -7.52 -18.33
C ILE A 214 4.80 -8.60 -19.27
N ARG A 215 4.58 -8.27 -20.56
CA ARG A 215 4.13 -9.23 -21.58
C ARG A 215 5.04 -10.44 -21.68
N ARG A 216 6.35 -10.24 -21.57
CA ARG A 216 7.36 -11.30 -21.68
C ARG A 216 7.44 -12.20 -20.44
N ILE A 217 7.20 -11.64 -19.24
CA ILE A 217 7.40 -12.38 -17.99
C ILE A 217 6.11 -12.97 -17.40
N THR A 218 4.95 -12.47 -17.81
CA THR A 218 3.66 -12.91 -17.28
C THR A 218 3.16 -14.17 -17.95
N THR A 219 2.46 -15.00 -17.20
CA THR A 219 1.69 -16.15 -17.71
C THR A 219 0.22 -15.80 -17.92
N VAL A 220 -0.20 -14.58 -17.56
CA VAL A 220 -1.58 -14.11 -17.73
C VAL A 220 -1.89 -13.94 -19.23
N PRO A 221 -3.04 -14.43 -19.72
CA PRO A 221 -3.42 -14.27 -21.13
C PRO A 221 -3.67 -12.79 -21.46
N LEU A 222 -2.82 -12.22 -22.31
CA LEU A 222 -2.86 -10.84 -22.79
C LEU A 222 -3.40 -10.72 -24.22
N PRO A 223 -3.91 -9.54 -24.63
CA PRO A 223 -4.34 -9.31 -26.01
C PRO A 223 -3.21 -9.56 -27.03
N SER A 224 -3.53 -10.31 -28.08
CA SER A 224 -2.58 -10.79 -29.09
C SER A 224 -2.17 -9.74 -30.15
N ALA A 225 -2.30 -8.45 -29.86
CA ALA A 225 -1.91 -7.39 -30.80
C ALA A 225 -0.45 -6.96 -30.54
N PRO A 226 0.53 -7.38 -31.38
CA PRO A 226 1.94 -7.10 -31.13
C PRO A 226 2.30 -5.61 -31.28
N ASN A 227 1.49 -4.85 -32.01
CA ASN A 227 1.76 -3.43 -32.29
C ASN A 227 1.02 -2.47 -31.34
N ILE A 228 0.17 -2.99 -30.45
CA ILE A 228 -0.64 -2.17 -29.54
C ILE A 228 -0.11 -2.39 -28.11
N PRO A 229 0.44 -1.35 -27.46
CA PRO A 229 0.86 -1.41 -26.06
C PRO A 229 -0.26 -1.85 -25.12
N ILE A 230 0.09 -2.53 -24.02
CA ILE A 230 -0.89 -2.96 -23.01
C ILE A 230 -1.65 -1.77 -22.41
N ILE A 231 -1.01 -0.60 -22.31
CA ILE A 231 -1.62 0.64 -21.78
C ILE A 231 -2.86 1.10 -22.55
N ASP A 232 -3.00 0.70 -23.82
CA ASP A 232 -4.13 1.11 -24.67
C ASP A 232 -5.37 0.21 -24.46
N TYR A 233 -5.25 -0.84 -23.65
CA TYR A 233 -6.35 -1.74 -23.32
C TYR A 233 -7.00 -1.40 -21.97
N GLU A 234 -8.32 -1.39 -21.95
CA GLU A 234 -9.12 -1.30 -20.73
C GLU A 234 -9.57 -2.70 -20.29
N VAL A 235 -9.49 -2.98 -18.98
CA VAL A 235 -9.98 -4.22 -18.40
C VAL A 235 -11.42 -4.01 -17.92
N LYS A 236 -12.37 -4.61 -18.65
CA LYS A 236 -13.80 -4.55 -18.30
C LYS A 236 -14.21 -5.77 -17.47
N THR A 237 -15.19 -5.57 -16.60
CA THR A 237 -15.87 -6.65 -15.84
C THR A 237 -16.75 -7.54 -16.71
N ILE A 238 -17.03 -7.11 -17.96
CA ILE A 238 -17.88 -7.82 -18.91
C ILE A 238 -17.00 -8.44 -20.00
N LEU A 239 -17.07 -9.76 -20.15
CA LEU A 239 -16.50 -10.52 -21.27
C LEU A 239 -17.59 -10.70 -22.34
N PHE A 240 -17.85 -9.67 -23.14
CA PHE A 240 -18.42 -9.84 -24.47
C PHE A 240 -17.38 -9.42 -25.50
#